data_AF-A0A838ISB5-F1
#
_entry.id   AF-A0A838ISB5-F1
#
_cell.length_a   1.000
_cell.length_b   1.000
_cell.length_c   1.000
_cell.angle_alpha   90.00
_cell.angle_beta   90.00
_cell.angle_gamma   90.00
#
_symmetry.space_group_name_H-M   'P 1'
#
loop_
_entity.id
_entity.type
_entity.pdbx_description
1 polymer ?
#
loop_
_entity_poly.entity_id
_entity_poly.type
_entity_poly.pdbx_seq_one_letter_code
_entity_poly.pdbx_strand_id
1 'polypeptide(L)'
;MNIQVRIQEITKRTAFDLGIDWSGGFGSFTAQILSGGLGFIFDTTQVISSLNVLAVLDTLETQGLTRRVDDSNITVLDNGTGTIQSGGTIFITLPGAAENIERTIPYGVQVEVTPRIAADGRITLMVEASVEDIISTTNDPTFLNLSTRSVNTAVTVQPGQTILLGGLLQNSINVTERRIPILGSLPLIGSLFGQTVTEEDNVDLLVIITAQIID
;
A
#
# COMPACT_ATOMS: atom_id res chain seq x y z
N MET A 1 -16.81 -14.02 -29.57
CA MET A 1 -17.16 -12.90 -28.66
C MET A 1 -15.93 -12.06 -28.41
N ASN A 2 -16.05 -10.75 -28.41
CA ASN A 2 -15.00 -9.84 -27.99
C ASN A 2 -15.37 -9.21 -26.66
N ILE A 3 -14.39 -9.17 -25.77
CA ILE A 3 -14.54 -8.77 -24.38
C ILE A 3 -13.45 -7.73 -24.13
N GLN A 4 -13.86 -6.56 -23.69
CA GLN A 4 -12.97 -5.49 -23.27
C GLN A 4 -13.05 -5.36 -21.77
N VAL A 5 -11.91 -5.46 -21.10
CA VAL A 5 -11.78 -5.30 -19.66
C VAL A 5 -10.93 -4.06 -19.40
N ARG A 6 -11.46 -3.15 -18.62
CA ARG A 6 -10.80 -1.91 -18.21
C ARG A 6 -10.65 -1.94 -16.70
N ILE A 7 -9.41 -1.90 -16.24
CA ILE A 7 -9.05 -1.81 -14.84
C ILE A 7 -8.53 -0.41 -14.58
N GLN A 8 -9.08 0.25 -13.56
CA GLN A 8 -8.62 1.56 -13.13
C GLN A 8 -8.23 1.50 -11.67
N GLU A 9 -7.03 1.97 -11.36
CA GLU A 9 -6.56 2.12 -9.99
C GLU A 9 -6.24 3.59 -9.74
N ILE A 10 -6.79 4.12 -8.65
CA ILE A 10 -6.50 5.46 -8.16
C ILE A 10 -5.92 5.31 -6.77
N THR A 11 -4.66 5.71 -6.62
CA THR A 11 -3.97 5.72 -5.33
C THR A 11 -3.72 7.16 -4.93
N LYS A 12 -4.38 7.62 -3.88
CA LYS A 12 -4.18 8.93 -3.27
C LYS A 12 -3.47 8.75 -1.94
N ARG A 13 -2.31 9.40 -1.80
CA ARG A 13 -1.55 9.47 -0.56
C ARG A 13 -1.52 10.89 -0.07
N THR A 14 -1.80 11.12 1.19
CA THR A 14 -1.71 12.44 1.80
C THR A 14 -0.96 12.28 3.12
N ALA A 15 0.16 12.97 3.25
CA ALA A 15 0.96 12.99 4.45
C ALA A 15 0.99 14.41 5.00
N PHE A 16 0.60 14.56 6.26
CA PHE A 16 0.68 15.81 6.99
C PHE A 16 1.63 15.63 8.16
N ASP A 17 2.70 16.42 8.15
CA ASP A 17 3.68 16.49 9.23
C ASP A 17 3.59 17.87 9.87
N LEU A 18 3.24 17.88 11.15
CA LEU A 18 3.17 19.09 11.95
C LEU A 18 3.84 18.83 13.29
N GLY A 19 4.89 19.58 13.57
CA GLY A 19 5.58 19.49 14.84
C GLY A 19 6.60 20.59 15.03
N ILE A 20 7.13 20.64 16.24
CA ILE A 20 8.34 21.40 16.52
C ILE A 20 9.40 20.39 16.89
N ASP A 21 10.48 20.34 16.12
CA ASP A 21 11.66 19.55 16.47
C ASP A 21 12.46 20.32 17.53
N TRP A 22 12.53 19.74 18.72
CA TRP A 22 13.29 20.27 19.84
C TRP A 22 14.60 19.49 19.95
N SER A 23 15.70 20.15 19.62
CA SER A 23 17.03 19.60 19.91
C SER A 23 17.64 20.35 21.09
N GLY A 24 18.08 19.60 22.09
CA GLY A 24 18.66 20.17 23.30
C GLY A 24 19.63 19.21 23.98
N GLY A 25 20.81 19.70 24.33
CA GLY A 25 21.77 18.97 25.16
C GLY A 25 21.58 19.35 26.63
N PHE A 26 21.30 18.38 27.48
CA PHE A 26 21.38 18.53 28.93
C PHE A 26 22.60 17.74 29.41
N GLY A 27 23.46 18.36 30.22
CA GLY A 27 24.72 17.78 30.69
C GLY A 27 24.60 16.39 31.34
N SER A 28 25.75 15.73 31.54
CA SER A 28 25.93 14.34 31.98
C SER A 28 24.93 13.85 33.05
N PHE A 29 23.82 13.25 32.59
CA PHE A 29 22.88 12.50 33.40
C PHE A 29 23.17 11.01 33.24
N THR A 30 23.57 10.35 34.33
CA THR A 30 23.81 8.90 34.34
C THR A 30 22.89 8.25 35.36
N ALA A 31 22.08 7.29 34.89
CA ALA A 31 21.30 6.40 35.74
C ALA A 31 22.04 5.06 35.85
N GLN A 32 22.35 4.63 37.07
CA GLN A 32 23.03 3.36 37.32
C GLN A 32 22.22 2.50 38.30
N ILE A 33 22.02 1.24 37.93
CA ILE A 33 21.38 0.24 38.80
C ILE A 33 22.46 -0.33 39.73
N LEU A 34 22.30 -0.12 41.04
CA LEU A 34 23.16 -0.66 42.09
C LEU A 34 22.42 -1.81 42.79
N SER A 35 23.17 -2.69 43.45
CA SER A 35 22.62 -3.87 44.12
C SER A 35 21.61 -3.56 45.26
N GLY A 36 21.46 -2.30 45.66
CA GLY A 36 20.51 -1.83 46.67
C GLY A 36 19.46 -0.82 46.19
N GLY A 37 19.38 -0.53 44.88
CA GLY A 37 18.41 0.40 44.33
C GLY A 37 18.90 1.17 43.11
N LEU A 38 18.03 2.05 42.59
CA LEU A 38 18.33 2.93 41.48
C LEU A 38 19.06 4.18 41.98
N GLY A 39 20.25 4.47 41.42
CA GLY A 39 21.03 5.66 41.72
C GLY A 39 20.99 6.66 40.56
N PHE A 40 20.68 7.92 40.87
CA PHE A 40 20.75 9.04 39.92
C PHE A 40 21.93 9.93 40.28
N ILE A 41 22.87 10.11 39.35
CA ILE A 41 24.04 10.97 39.54
C ILE A 41 23.88 12.21 38.63
N PHE A 42 23.93 13.39 39.25
CA PHE A 42 23.92 14.68 38.57
C PHE A 42 25.28 15.37 38.80
N ASP A 43 26.08 15.50 37.75
CA ASP A 43 27.35 16.24 37.82
C ASP A 43 27.11 17.73 37.59
N THR A 44 26.95 18.49 38.67
CA THR A 44 26.66 19.94 38.64
C THR A 44 27.80 20.79 38.08
N THR A 45 29.00 20.23 37.89
CA THR A 45 30.17 20.97 37.37
C THR A 45 30.19 21.08 35.85
N GLN A 46 29.49 20.20 35.14
CA GLN A 46 29.30 20.26 33.69
C GLN A 46 27.94 20.84 33.27
N VAL A 47 27.08 21.15 34.23
CA VAL A 47 25.69 21.63 34.01
C VAL A 47 25.63 23.10 33.56
N ILE A 48 26.70 23.88 33.70
CA ILE A 48 26.68 25.34 33.45
C ILE A 48 27.30 25.73 32.09
N SER A 49 27.83 24.81 31.28
CA SER A 49 28.60 25.21 30.08
C SER A 49 27.77 25.55 28.84
N SER A 50 26.49 25.19 28.74
CA SER A 50 25.46 25.87 27.92
C SER A 50 24.20 25.00 27.83
N LEU A 51 23.06 25.53 28.24
CA LEU A 51 21.77 25.01 27.78
C LEU A 51 21.59 25.48 26.34
N ASN A 52 21.86 24.61 25.37
CA ASN A 52 21.63 24.88 23.96
C ASN A 52 20.29 24.26 23.55
N VAL A 53 19.24 25.08 23.47
CA VAL A 53 17.91 24.64 22.98
C VAL A 53 17.67 25.27 21.62
N LEU A 54 17.47 24.44 20.60
CA LEU A 54 17.06 24.84 19.27
C LEU A 54 15.67 24.24 19.00
N ALA A 55 14.73 25.11 18.64
CA ALA A 55 13.40 24.73 18.21
C ALA A 55 13.26 25.05 16.73
N VAL A 56 12.91 24.06 15.92
CA VAL A 56 12.60 24.23 14.50
C VAL A 56 11.16 23.84 14.29
N LEU A 57 10.35 24.77 13.77
CA LEU A 57 8.99 24.46 13.35
C LEU A 57 9.07 23.70 12.02
N ASP A 58 8.57 22.47 12.01
CA ASP A 58 8.41 21.69 10.78
C ASP A 58 6.92 21.57 10.47
N THR A 59 6.54 22.09 9.30
CA THR A 59 5.17 22.02 8.79
C THR A 59 5.25 21.63 7.32
N LEU A 60 4.87 20.40 7.02
CA LEU A 60 4.95 19.87 5.67
C LEU A 60 3.66 19.12 5.35
N GLU A 61 3.00 19.53 4.27
CA GLU A 61 1.93 18.76 3.65
C GLU A 61 2.44 18.19 2.33
N THR A 62 2.44 16.86 2.21
CA THR A 62 2.80 16.14 0.99
C THR A 62 1.57 15.45 0.43
N GLN A 63 1.23 15.75 -0.82
CA GLN A 63 0.15 15.08 -1.54
C GLN A 63 0.71 14.31 -2.73
N GLY A 64 0.34 13.04 -2.84
CA GLY A 64 0.64 12.18 -3.97
C GLY A 64 -0.65 11.65 -4.58
N LEU A 65 -0.78 11.75 -5.91
CA LEU A 65 -1.86 11.13 -6.65
C LEU A 65 -1.27 10.30 -7.80
N THR A 66 -1.56 9.01 -7.78
CA THR A 66 -1.21 8.08 -8.85
C THR A 66 -2.48 7.54 -9.46
N ARG A 67 -2.56 7.56 -10.79
CA ARG A 67 -3.66 6.96 -11.55
C ARG A 67 -3.09 5.98 -12.55
N ARG A 68 -3.54 4.73 -12.48
CA ARG A 68 -3.20 3.66 -13.40
C ARG A 68 -4.47 3.21 -14.13
N VAL A 69 -4.36 3.03 -15.44
CA VAL A 69 -5.46 2.53 -16.28
C VAL A 69 -4.91 1.47 -17.20
N ASP A 70 -5.48 0.28 -17.09
CA ASP A 70 -5.12 -0.87 -17.91
C ASP A 70 -6.34 -1.28 -18.74
N ASP A 71 -6.23 -1.09 -20.05
CA ASP A 71 -7.26 -1.43 -21.02
C ASP A 71 -6.84 -2.68 -21.77
N SER A 72 -7.48 -3.80 -21.45
CA SER A 72 -7.24 -5.10 -22.06
C SER A 72 -8.41 -5.51 -22.95
N ASN A 73 -8.13 -6.20 -24.05
CA ASN A 73 -9.15 -6.81 -24.90
C ASN A 73 -8.81 -8.27 -25.20
N ILE A 74 -9.84 -9.10 -25.30
CA ILE A 74 -9.69 -10.50 -25.66
C ILE A 74 -10.87 -10.96 -26.47
N THR A 75 -10.61 -11.82 -27.44
CA THR A 75 -11.66 -12.47 -28.24
C THR A 75 -11.63 -13.95 -27.94
N VAL A 76 -12.77 -14.49 -27.56
CA VAL A 76 -12.95 -15.88 -27.14
C VAL A 76 -14.21 -16.48 -27.77
N LEU A 77 -14.25 -17.81 -27.84
CA LEU A 77 -15.42 -18.57 -28.27
C LEU A 77 -16.45 -18.69 -27.14
N ASP A 78 -17.67 -19.12 -27.48
CA ASP A 78 -18.68 -19.45 -26.48
C ASP A 78 -18.24 -20.63 -25.60
N ASN A 79 -18.37 -20.46 -24.28
CA ASN A 79 -17.83 -21.36 -23.26
C ASN A 79 -16.30 -21.54 -23.31
N GLY A 80 -15.58 -20.70 -24.07
CA GLY A 80 -14.13 -20.72 -24.12
C GLY A 80 -13.53 -19.76 -23.10
N THR A 81 -12.71 -20.27 -22.19
CA THR A 81 -11.93 -19.44 -21.27
C THR A 81 -10.80 -18.74 -22.01
N GLY A 82 -10.66 -17.44 -21.81
CA GLY A 82 -9.52 -16.66 -22.28
C GLY A 82 -8.82 -15.95 -21.13
N THR A 83 -7.50 -15.89 -21.22
CA THR A 83 -6.64 -15.27 -20.21
C THR A 83 -5.83 -14.15 -20.83
N ILE A 84 -5.74 -13.02 -20.13
CA ILE A 84 -4.89 -11.89 -20.45
C ILE A 84 -3.94 -11.70 -19.28
N GLN A 85 -2.66 -11.47 -19.57
CA GLN A 85 -1.67 -11.12 -18.58
C GLN A 85 -0.84 -9.95 -19.11
N SER A 86 -0.76 -8.88 -18.31
CA SER A 86 0.04 -7.69 -18.58
C SER A 86 0.91 -7.41 -17.37
N GLY A 87 2.22 -7.57 -17.52
CA GLY A 87 3.15 -7.39 -16.42
C GLY A 87 4.47 -8.12 -16.64
N GLY A 88 5.12 -8.46 -15.54
CA GLY A 88 6.41 -9.12 -15.57
C GLY A 88 6.42 -10.41 -14.77
N THR A 89 7.60 -10.99 -14.66
CA THR A 89 7.82 -12.22 -13.92
C THR A 89 9.06 -12.05 -13.06
N ILE A 90 8.94 -12.40 -11.79
CA ILE A 90 10.04 -12.38 -10.84
C ILE A 90 10.58 -13.81 -10.75
N PHE A 91 11.89 -13.91 -10.91
CA PHE A 91 12.64 -15.14 -10.69
C PHE A 91 13.25 -15.08 -9.30
N ILE A 92 12.86 -16.01 -8.43
CA ILE A 92 13.50 -16.18 -7.13
C ILE A 92 14.26 -17.50 -7.12
N THR A 93 15.50 -17.47 -6.64
CA THR A 93 16.34 -18.65 -6.48
C THR A 93 16.49 -18.93 -5.00
N LEU A 94 15.92 -20.03 -4.54
CA LEU A 94 15.98 -20.47 -3.15
C LEU A 94 17.10 -21.49 -2.98
N PRO A 95 17.99 -21.34 -1.99
CA PRO A 95 19.03 -22.33 -1.73
C PRO A 95 18.39 -23.64 -1.24
N GLY A 96 18.60 -24.73 -1.98
CA GLY A 96 18.19 -26.08 -1.59
C GLY A 96 19.37 -26.93 -1.13
N ALA A 97 19.09 -28.02 -0.41
CA ALA A 97 20.11 -28.88 0.19
C ALA A 97 21.00 -29.64 -0.82
N ALA A 98 20.58 -29.74 -2.08
CA ALA A 98 21.32 -30.40 -3.16
C ALA A 98 21.43 -29.52 -4.41
N GLU A 99 20.35 -28.83 -4.78
CA GLU A 99 20.32 -27.85 -5.88
C GLU A 99 19.43 -26.66 -5.49
N ASN A 100 19.65 -25.52 -6.15
CA ASN A 100 18.81 -24.35 -5.97
C ASN A 100 17.42 -24.58 -6.58
N ILE A 101 16.38 -24.13 -5.90
CA ILE A 101 14.99 -24.16 -6.39
C ILE A 101 14.70 -22.81 -7.03
N GLU A 102 14.46 -22.79 -8.34
CA GLU A 102 13.97 -21.61 -9.04
C GLU A 102 12.44 -21.57 -8.95
N ARG A 103 11.87 -20.43 -8.53
CA ARG A 103 10.44 -20.16 -8.62
C ARG A 103 10.18 -18.90 -9.41
N THR A 104 9.08 -18.96 -10.15
CA THR A 104 8.66 -17.95 -11.10
C THR A 104 7.32 -17.40 -10.62
N ILE A 105 7.27 -16.13 -10.24
CA ILE A 105 6.05 -15.49 -9.74
C ILE A 105 5.68 -14.37 -10.72
N PRO A 106 4.56 -14.48 -11.47
CA PRO A 106 4.07 -13.39 -12.29
C PRO A 106 3.65 -12.22 -11.39
N TYR A 107 3.70 -11.00 -11.92
CA TYR A 107 3.09 -9.83 -11.30
C TYR A 107 2.51 -8.93 -12.38
N GLY A 108 1.64 -8.00 -11.99
CA GLY A 108 0.90 -7.13 -12.88
C GLY A 108 -0.58 -7.50 -12.94
N VAL A 109 -1.21 -7.19 -14.05
CA VAL A 109 -2.65 -7.39 -14.27
C VAL A 109 -2.88 -8.73 -14.93
N GLN A 110 -3.68 -9.58 -14.30
CA GLN A 110 -4.16 -10.83 -14.89
C GLN A 110 -5.68 -10.82 -14.93
N VAL A 111 -6.24 -11.22 -16.07
CA VAL A 111 -7.69 -11.27 -16.28
C VAL A 111 -8.03 -12.57 -16.97
N GLU A 112 -8.87 -13.38 -16.34
CA GLU A 112 -9.48 -14.56 -16.90
C GLU A 112 -10.97 -14.30 -17.10
N VAL A 113 -11.46 -14.60 -18.30
CA VAL A 113 -12.88 -14.46 -18.63
C VAL A 113 -13.39 -15.70 -19.34
N THR A 114 -14.52 -16.21 -18.86
CA THR A 114 -15.29 -17.27 -19.50
C THR A 114 -16.68 -16.73 -19.83
N PRO A 115 -16.97 -16.44 -21.10
CA PRO A 115 -18.31 -16.04 -21.50
C PRO A 115 -19.19 -17.24 -21.82
N ARG A 116 -20.50 -17.02 -21.67
CA ARG A 116 -21.55 -17.95 -22.06
C ARG A 116 -22.72 -17.18 -22.64
N ILE A 117 -23.13 -17.54 -23.85
CA ILE A 117 -24.33 -16.97 -24.49
C ILE A 117 -25.56 -17.72 -23.96
N ALA A 118 -26.49 -16.97 -23.36
CA ALA A 118 -27.78 -17.49 -22.93
C ALA A 118 -28.76 -17.57 -24.11
N ALA A 119 -29.79 -18.41 -23.98
CA ALA A 119 -30.79 -18.62 -25.04
C ALA A 119 -31.59 -17.35 -25.38
N ASP A 120 -31.63 -16.36 -24.48
CA ASP A 120 -32.26 -15.05 -24.67
C ASP A 120 -31.33 -14.02 -25.34
N GLY A 121 -30.13 -14.43 -25.77
CA GLY A 121 -29.13 -13.56 -26.40
C GLY A 121 -28.30 -12.73 -25.44
N ARG A 122 -28.47 -12.89 -24.12
CA ARG A 122 -27.62 -12.24 -23.12
C ARG A 122 -26.28 -12.95 -22.98
N ILE A 123 -25.26 -12.21 -22.56
CA ILE A 123 -23.92 -12.74 -22.32
C ILE A 123 -23.72 -12.84 -20.81
N THR A 124 -23.51 -14.06 -20.32
CA THR A 124 -23.04 -14.28 -18.94
C THR A 124 -21.51 -14.34 -18.96
N LEU A 125 -20.87 -13.55 -18.12
CA LEU A 125 -19.42 -13.46 -18.01
C LEU A 125 -19.04 -13.93 -16.61
N MET A 126 -18.22 -14.96 -16.53
CA MET A 126 -17.46 -15.28 -15.33
C MET A 126 -16.10 -14.59 -15.47
N VAL A 127 -15.76 -13.71 -14.54
CA VAL A 127 -14.57 -12.86 -14.62
C VAL A 127 -13.78 -13.00 -13.34
N GLU A 128 -12.51 -13.34 -13.49
CA GLU A 128 -11.51 -13.30 -12.44
C GLU A 128 -10.42 -12.31 -12.86
N ALA A 129 -10.31 -11.20 -12.15
CA ALA A 129 -9.28 -10.21 -12.40
C ALA A 129 -8.43 -10.03 -11.15
N SER A 130 -7.11 -10.01 -11.31
CA SER A 130 -6.15 -9.71 -10.26
C SER A 130 -5.14 -8.65 -10.71
N VAL A 131 -4.73 -7.83 -9.77
CA VAL A 131 -3.64 -6.85 -9.90
C VAL A 131 -2.63 -7.16 -8.81
N GLU A 132 -1.41 -7.48 -9.22
CA GLU A 132 -0.30 -7.80 -8.35
C GLU A 132 0.81 -6.76 -8.47
N ASP A 133 1.03 -5.99 -7.40
CA ASP A 133 2.11 -5.01 -7.31
C ASP A 133 3.23 -5.52 -6.39
N ILE A 134 4.47 -5.16 -6.70
CA ILE A 134 5.62 -5.41 -5.82
C ILE A 134 5.66 -4.30 -4.77
N ILE A 135 5.49 -4.65 -3.48
CA ILE A 135 5.43 -3.67 -2.39
C ILE A 135 6.83 -3.27 -1.92
N SER A 136 7.74 -4.24 -1.85
CA SER A 136 9.11 -4.01 -1.40
C SER A 136 9.98 -5.21 -1.72
N THR A 137 11.16 -4.99 -2.30
CA THR A 137 12.28 -5.91 -2.13
C THR A 137 12.87 -5.62 -0.75
N THR A 138 12.62 -6.47 0.24
CA THR A 138 13.44 -6.42 1.46
C THR A 138 14.91 -6.56 1.02
N ASN A 139 15.88 -5.95 1.72
CA ASN A 139 17.31 -6.20 1.45
C ASN A 139 17.70 -7.69 1.62
N ASP A 140 16.77 -8.51 2.09
CA ASP A 140 16.84 -9.96 2.14
C ASP A 140 16.25 -10.56 0.84
N PRO A 141 17.07 -11.20 -0.01
CA PRO A 141 16.63 -11.80 -1.27
C PRO A 141 15.68 -13.00 -1.09
N THR A 142 15.43 -13.44 0.14
CA THR A 142 14.52 -14.57 0.44
C THR A 142 13.06 -14.14 0.64
N PHE A 143 12.77 -12.85 0.83
CA PHE A 143 11.41 -12.34 1.05
C PHE A 143 10.97 -11.41 -0.08
N LEU A 144 9.85 -11.76 -0.71
CA LEU A 144 9.16 -10.94 -1.70
C LEU A 144 7.75 -10.61 -1.19
N ASN A 145 7.48 -9.33 -0.97
CA ASN A 145 6.16 -8.84 -0.59
C ASN A 145 5.39 -8.42 -1.84
N LEU A 146 4.28 -9.09 -2.11
CA LEU A 146 3.35 -8.76 -3.19
C LEU A 146 2.04 -8.24 -2.60
N SER A 147 1.48 -7.20 -3.21
CA SER A 147 0.12 -6.74 -2.97
C SER A 147 -0.74 -7.33 -4.05
N THR A 148 -1.66 -8.22 -3.67
CA THR A 148 -2.64 -8.78 -4.60
C THR A 148 -4.00 -8.17 -4.32
N ARG A 149 -4.62 -7.63 -5.36
CA ARG A 149 -6.01 -7.16 -5.35
C ARG A 149 -6.75 -7.98 -6.37
N SER A 150 -7.79 -8.71 -5.97
CA SER A 150 -8.54 -9.57 -6.90
C SER A 150 -10.04 -9.40 -6.76
N VAL A 151 -10.75 -9.62 -7.87
CA VAL A 151 -12.19 -9.71 -7.95
C VAL A 151 -12.56 -10.96 -8.73
N ASN A 152 -13.46 -11.77 -8.17
CA ASN A 152 -14.04 -12.94 -8.84
C ASN A 152 -15.55 -12.77 -8.80
N THR A 153 -16.17 -12.65 -9.98
CA THR A 153 -17.61 -12.39 -10.08
C THR A 153 -18.22 -13.00 -11.34
N ALA A 154 -19.52 -13.21 -11.31
CA ALA A 154 -20.31 -13.65 -12.45
C ALA A 154 -21.45 -12.67 -12.69
N VAL A 155 -21.62 -12.23 -13.94
CA VAL A 155 -22.60 -11.21 -14.30
C VAL A 155 -23.22 -11.48 -15.66
N THR A 156 -24.46 -11.05 -15.86
CA THR A 156 -25.17 -11.17 -17.13
C THR A 156 -25.43 -9.78 -17.69
N VAL A 157 -25.01 -9.55 -18.94
CA VAL A 157 -25.14 -8.27 -19.66
C VAL A 157 -25.78 -8.46 -21.02
N GLN A 158 -26.35 -7.39 -21.57
CA GLN A 158 -26.73 -7.37 -22.97
C GLN A 158 -25.48 -7.14 -23.86
N PRO A 159 -25.44 -7.67 -25.09
CA PRO A 159 -24.35 -7.38 -26.02
C PRO A 159 -24.14 -5.87 -26.20
N GLY A 160 -22.89 -5.42 -26.10
CA GLY A 160 -22.49 -4.02 -26.22
C GLY A 160 -22.69 -3.18 -24.96
N GLN A 161 -23.27 -3.71 -23.88
CA GLN A 161 -23.36 -2.98 -22.61
C GLN A 161 -22.04 -3.02 -21.84
N THR A 162 -21.69 -1.87 -21.28
CA THR A 162 -20.59 -1.70 -20.32
C THR A 162 -21.15 -1.74 -18.90
N ILE A 163 -20.52 -2.50 -18.02
CA ILE A 163 -20.89 -2.58 -16.61
C ILE A 163 -19.66 -2.48 -15.71
N LEU A 164 -19.88 -1.97 -14.50
CA LEU A 164 -18.92 -2.03 -13.40
C LEU A 164 -19.11 -3.36 -12.67
N LEU A 165 -18.10 -4.24 -12.73
CA LEU A 165 -18.11 -5.55 -12.08
C LEU A 165 -17.96 -5.47 -10.57
N GLY A 166 -17.20 -4.47 -10.13
CA GLY A 166 -16.90 -4.24 -8.73
C GLY A 166 -15.74 -3.28 -8.56
N GLY A 167 -15.41 -3.02 -7.30
CA GLY A 167 -14.22 -2.27 -6.93
C GLY A 167 -13.77 -2.59 -5.51
N LEU A 168 -12.48 -2.39 -5.26
CA LEU A 168 -11.89 -2.50 -3.93
C LEU A 168 -11.48 -1.10 -3.49
N LEU A 169 -12.13 -0.59 -2.44
CA LEU A 169 -11.76 0.65 -1.77
C LEU A 169 -11.01 0.30 -0.49
N GLN A 170 -9.76 0.70 -0.39
CA GLN A 170 -8.94 0.56 0.80
C GLN A 170 -8.56 1.95 1.31
N ASN A 171 -8.90 2.23 2.56
CA ASN A 171 -8.43 3.43 3.26
C ASN A 171 -7.60 3.01 4.47
N SER A 172 -6.38 3.53 4.56
CA SER A 172 -5.47 3.33 5.67
C SER A 172 -5.06 4.69 6.23
N ILE A 173 -5.30 4.89 7.52
CA ILE A 173 -4.88 6.10 8.24
C ILE A 173 -3.87 5.67 9.30
N ASN A 174 -2.63 6.16 9.17
CA ASN A 174 -1.55 5.93 10.11
C ASN A 174 -1.21 7.24 10.81
N VAL A 175 -1.37 7.28 12.12
CA VAL A 175 -1.01 8.44 12.95
C VAL A 175 0.18 8.05 13.83
N THR A 176 1.29 8.77 13.65
CA THR A 176 2.50 8.64 14.46
C THR A 176 2.67 9.89 15.29
N GLU A 177 2.53 9.78 16.61
CA GLU A 177 2.79 10.87 17.56
C GLU A 177 4.15 10.66 18.24
N ARG A 178 5.03 11.65 18.12
CA ARG A 178 6.30 11.73 18.83
C ARG A 178 6.24 12.93 19.76
N ARG A 179 6.60 12.75 21.03
CA ARG A 179 6.53 13.85 22.00
C ARG A 179 7.57 13.71 23.10
N ILE A 180 7.97 14.85 23.66
CA ILE A 180 8.83 14.87 24.83
C ILE A 180 8.01 14.35 26.03
N PRO A 181 8.50 13.33 26.77
CA PRO A 181 7.83 12.86 27.97
C PRO A 181 7.57 14.00 28.97
N ILE A 182 6.44 13.97 29.68
CA ILE A 182 5.97 15.02 30.61
C ILE A 182 5.51 16.30 29.89
N LEU A 183 6.36 16.97 29.12
CA LEU A 183 6.03 18.25 28.47
C LEU A 183 4.97 18.11 27.37
N GLY A 184 5.06 17.04 26.58
CA GLY A 184 4.09 16.74 25.53
C GLY A 184 2.74 16.24 26.04
N SER A 185 2.63 15.89 27.33
CA SER A 185 1.36 15.49 27.96
C SER A 185 0.60 16.64 28.63
N LEU A 186 1.18 17.85 28.63
CA LEU A 186 0.51 19.01 29.22
C LEU A 186 -0.71 19.40 28.38
N PRO A 187 -1.87 19.64 29.02
CA PRO A 187 -3.04 20.15 28.31
C PRO A 187 -2.72 21.52 27.69
N LEU A 188 -3.35 21.84 26.55
CA LEU A 188 -3.23 23.11 25.80
C LEU A 188 -1.88 23.38 25.12
N ILE A 189 -0.75 23.03 25.74
CA ILE A 189 0.60 23.33 25.22
C ILE A 189 1.40 22.10 24.80
N GLY A 190 0.94 20.88 25.10
CA GLY A 190 1.65 19.64 24.78
C GLY A 190 1.93 19.43 23.30
N SER A 191 1.07 19.95 22.42
CA SER A 191 1.25 19.90 20.95
C SER A 191 2.45 20.71 20.46
N LEU A 192 2.94 21.68 21.26
CA LEU A 192 4.16 22.42 20.93
C LEU A 192 5.43 21.62 21.26
N PHE A 193 5.34 20.56 22.07
CA PHE A 193 6.46 19.71 22.50
C PHE A 193 6.42 18.32 21.86
N GLY A 194 5.82 18.24 20.67
CA GLY A 194 5.71 17.01 19.91
C GLY A 194 5.55 17.27 18.42
N GLN A 195 5.48 16.16 17.70
CA GLN A 195 5.31 16.06 16.27
C GLN A 195 4.24 15.00 16.00
N THR A 196 3.27 15.34 15.17
CA THR A 196 2.24 14.42 14.71
C THR A 196 2.39 14.26 13.20
N VAL A 197 2.66 13.04 12.79
CA VAL A 197 2.69 12.64 11.38
C VAL A 197 1.41 11.86 11.11
N THR A 198 0.57 12.36 10.20
CA THR A 198 -0.64 11.68 9.74
C THR A 198 -0.48 11.29 8.28
N GLU A 199 -0.52 10.00 8.00
CA GLU A 199 -0.45 9.45 6.65
C GLU A 199 -1.81 8.81 6.30
N GLU A 200 -2.44 9.29 5.25
CA GLU A 200 -3.69 8.76 4.69
C GLU A 200 -3.43 8.16 3.31
N ASP A 201 -3.64 6.86 3.19
CA ASP A 201 -3.52 6.11 1.95
C ASP A 201 -4.89 5.60 1.51
N ASN A 202 -5.40 6.13 0.40
CA ASN A 202 -6.63 5.68 -0.26
C ASN A 202 -6.28 4.97 -1.57
N VAL A 203 -6.74 3.73 -1.74
CA VAL A 203 -6.54 2.93 -2.95
C VAL A 203 -7.88 2.44 -3.46
N ASP A 204 -8.24 2.85 -4.66
CA ASP A 204 -9.50 2.54 -5.32
C ASP A 204 -9.20 1.71 -6.57
N LEU A 205 -9.60 0.44 -6.60
CA LEU A 205 -9.59 -0.40 -7.79
C LEU A 205 -11.00 -0.48 -8.37
N LEU A 206 -11.16 -0.26 -9.67
CA LEU A 206 -12.42 -0.39 -10.40
C LEU A 206 -12.23 -1.33 -11.58
N VAL A 207 -13.11 -2.32 -11.73
CA VAL A 207 -13.08 -3.27 -12.85
C VAL A 207 -14.34 -3.11 -13.69
N ILE A 208 -14.15 -2.68 -14.94
CA ILE A 208 -15.20 -2.37 -15.90
C ILE A 208 -15.09 -3.37 -17.05
N ILE A 209 -16.22 -3.93 -17.48
CA ILE A 209 -16.24 -4.86 -18.62
C ILE A 209 -17.27 -4.43 -19.65
N THR A 210 -16.93 -4.68 -20.92
CA THR A 210 -17.84 -4.57 -22.06
C THR A 210 -17.72 -5.85 -22.87
N ALA A 211 -18.84 -6.50 -23.18
CA ALA A 211 -18.84 -7.71 -24.00
C ALA A 211 -19.72 -7.54 -25.23
N GLN A 212 -19.21 -7.96 -26.37
CA GLN A 212 -19.90 -7.91 -27.66
C GLN A 212 -19.80 -9.25 -28.39
N ILE A 213 -20.88 -9.63 -29.08
CA ILE A 213 -20.89 -10.77 -29.98
C ILE A 213 -20.31 -10.28 -31.31
N ILE A 214 -19.36 -11.05 -31.85
CA ILE A 214 -18.79 -10.82 -33.18
C ILE A 214 -19.14 -12.07 -33.99
N ASP A 215 -19.67 -11.84 -35.19
CA ASP A 215 -20.00 -12.84 -36.21
C ASP A 215 -18.81 -13.09 -37.15
#